data_AF-A0A353BB17-F1
#
_entry.id   AF-A0A353BB17-F1
#
_cell.length_a   1.000
_cell.length_b   1.000
_cell.length_c   1.000
_cell.angle_alpha   90.00
_cell.angle_beta   90.00
_cell.angle_gamma   90.00
#
_symmetry.space_group_name_H-M   'P 1'
#
loop_
_entity.id
_entity.type
_entity.pdbx_description
1 polymer ?
#
loop_
_entity_poly.entity_id
_entity_poly.type
_entity_poly.pdbx_seq_one_letter_code
_entity_poly.pdbx_strand_id
1 'polypeptide(L)'
;MNRLVTILRAAHCRSTHHYLAIDAIEHITTVAGSCLGQLLLKYHDEYLVGAKAPDKSFRDFQNHVLHVGDNNWGGAPKAAEKWLAQAIEYLDGGRWKKAAYACGVLSHYVTDPFMPLHTAQSQREAVVHRPMEWSVCKAYDDIANRCENIAQNVRPIEVPPTDAWISSVVVQGAKRGHAYYHTVIDEYDVQLGCRRPTEGASERGKNIFAELLWLASTTWGKCLTRIADETTAEIPKFPMTLTTFLATIDMPLAWITRRISDATEQRAVKAILREYEATGTVRRHLPTEIRQVAIALEKSRAIEKNTTESQTPNLPSNPSPAIAESSAHRMPAPAPASVSQTPPNETNASGDSSPNSRTQSQSQSPTRRSGRIVSRDSELVDAPSIGPKTAKRFAKIGIDTIGQFLDRPADQMRLQLDTSWITESLLTEWQDQAQLVCDLPLLCGYKAQLLVAADCRASAQLASSQLEDLHIRIREVCHSIDGQRILRSAKPPTKPDIASWIDAAQHAQSGRTAA
;
A
#
# COMPACT_ATOMS: atom_id res chain seq x y z
N MET A 1 5.01 -10.77 27.40
CA MET A 1 5.21 -11.62 26.21
C MET A 1 4.64 -13.02 26.35
N ASN A 2 3.52 -13.24 25.65
CA ASN A 2 2.90 -14.52 25.34
C ASN A 2 3.77 -15.30 24.35
N ARG A 3 3.96 -16.60 24.56
CA ARG A 3 4.80 -17.44 23.66
C ARG A 3 4.33 -17.42 22.21
N LEU A 4 3.02 -17.33 21.95
CA LEU A 4 2.46 -17.21 20.60
C LEU A 4 2.89 -15.90 19.91
N VAL A 5 2.87 -14.78 20.64
CA VAL A 5 3.30 -13.45 20.18
C VAL A 5 4.80 -13.47 19.85
N THR A 6 5.64 -14.03 20.73
CA THR A 6 7.09 -14.20 20.48
C THR A 6 7.39 -14.99 19.21
N ILE A 7 6.65 -16.09 18.99
CA ILE A 7 6.80 -16.95 17.80
C ILE A 7 6.37 -16.20 16.55
N LEU A 8 5.22 -15.52 16.58
CA LEU A 8 4.71 -14.70 15.46
C LEU A 8 5.68 -13.57 15.07
N ARG A 9 6.31 -12.90 16.06
CA ARG A 9 7.34 -11.88 15.81
C ARG A 9 8.51 -12.45 15.01
N ALA A 10 9.10 -13.56 15.46
CA ALA A 10 10.19 -14.20 14.73
C ALA A 10 9.76 -14.66 13.33
N ALA A 11 8.63 -15.37 13.27
CA ALA A 11 8.16 -16.06 12.06
C ALA A 11 7.61 -15.12 10.98
N HIS A 12 6.81 -14.09 11.32
CA HIS A 12 6.07 -13.30 10.32
C HIS A 12 6.34 -11.78 10.37
N CYS A 13 6.94 -11.20 11.43
CA CYS A 13 7.12 -9.74 11.47
C CYS A 13 8.28 -9.25 10.57
N ARG A 14 7.97 -8.35 9.62
CA ARG A 14 8.87 -7.85 8.56
C ARG A 14 8.72 -6.35 8.25
N SER A 15 8.07 -5.62 9.14
CA SER A 15 7.96 -4.15 9.18
C SER A 15 7.56 -3.75 10.59
N THR A 16 7.75 -2.47 10.95
CA THR A 16 7.31 -1.92 12.24
C THR A 16 5.82 -2.18 12.48
N HIS A 17 4.96 -2.00 11.47
CA HIS A 17 3.51 -2.27 11.58
C HIS A 17 3.19 -3.75 11.87
N HIS A 18 3.94 -4.73 11.32
CA HIS A 18 3.73 -6.14 11.71
C HIS A 18 3.99 -6.34 13.21
N TYR A 19 5.08 -5.75 13.73
CA TYR A 19 5.40 -5.86 15.15
C TYR A 19 4.37 -5.13 16.02
N LEU A 20 4.01 -3.87 15.72
CA LEU A 20 3.02 -3.10 16.46
C LEU A 20 1.64 -3.77 16.47
N ALA A 21 1.20 -4.32 15.33
CA ALA A 21 -0.05 -5.06 15.21
C ALA A 21 -0.09 -6.30 16.10
N ILE A 22 1.04 -7.00 16.27
CA ILE A 22 1.17 -8.22 17.07
C ILE A 22 1.37 -7.90 18.56
N ASP A 23 2.18 -6.90 18.89
CA ASP A 23 2.49 -6.50 20.27
C ASP A 23 1.29 -5.86 20.97
N ALA A 24 0.45 -5.12 20.22
CA ALA A 24 -0.79 -4.53 20.72
C ALA A 24 -1.77 -5.55 21.36
N ILE A 25 -1.67 -6.83 20.97
CA ILE A 25 -2.51 -7.91 21.50
C ILE A 25 -2.21 -8.16 22.99
N GLU A 26 -1.02 -7.78 23.48
CA GLU A 26 -0.67 -7.86 24.92
C GLU A 26 -1.19 -6.68 25.75
N HIS A 27 -1.81 -5.69 25.11
CA HIS A 27 -2.37 -4.48 25.73
C HIS A 27 -3.91 -4.44 25.70
N ILE A 28 -4.53 -5.55 25.31
CA ILE A 28 -5.99 -5.76 25.33
C ILE A 28 -6.46 -6.11 26.74
N THR A 29 -7.58 -5.52 27.19
CA THR A 29 -8.04 -5.64 28.59
C THR A 29 -9.42 -6.25 28.82
N THR A 30 -10.35 -6.20 27.85
CA THR A 30 -11.69 -6.82 28.02
C THR A 30 -11.73 -8.27 27.53
N VAL A 31 -12.77 -9.01 27.96
CA VAL A 31 -13.01 -10.40 27.51
C VAL A 31 -13.39 -10.43 26.02
N ALA A 32 -14.19 -9.46 25.55
CA ALA A 32 -14.52 -9.31 24.13
C ALA A 32 -13.26 -9.00 23.31
N GLY A 33 -12.48 -8.00 23.73
CA GLY A 33 -11.17 -7.70 23.15
C GLY A 33 -10.25 -8.91 23.10
N SER A 34 -10.22 -9.73 24.17
CA SER A 34 -9.39 -10.94 24.23
C SER A 34 -9.83 -12.00 23.20
N CYS A 35 -11.12 -12.09 22.89
CA CYS A 35 -11.63 -12.95 21.83
C CYS A 35 -11.26 -12.40 20.45
N LEU A 36 -11.31 -11.07 20.25
CA LEU A 36 -10.80 -10.43 19.02
C LEU A 36 -9.29 -10.67 18.85
N GLY A 37 -8.49 -10.52 19.90
CA GLY A 37 -7.06 -10.83 19.87
C GLY A 37 -6.78 -12.28 19.44
N GLN A 38 -7.51 -13.26 19.99
CA GLN A 38 -7.40 -14.66 19.57
C GLN A 38 -7.82 -14.87 18.10
N LEU A 39 -8.84 -14.16 17.62
CA LEU A 39 -9.26 -14.16 16.22
C LEU A 39 -8.17 -13.60 15.29
N LEU A 40 -7.53 -12.49 15.67
CA LEU A 40 -6.43 -11.89 14.91
C LEU A 40 -5.19 -12.79 14.87
N LEU A 41 -4.83 -13.45 15.97
CA LEU A 41 -3.76 -14.46 16.00
C LEU A 41 -4.08 -15.67 15.10
N LYS A 42 -5.33 -16.12 15.09
CA LYS A 42 -5.80 -17.23 14.24
C LYS A 42 -5.75 -16.87 12.74
N TYR A 43 -6.07 -15.64 12.38
CA TYR A 43 -6.03 -15.12 11.01
C TYR A 43 -4.84 -14.18 10.77
N HIS A 44 -3.68 -14.51 11.36
CA HIS A 44 -2.51 -13.63 11.37
C HIS A 44 -1.96 -13.31 9.97
N ASP A 45 -2.01 -14.24 9.01
CA ASP A 45 -1.62 -13.96 7.62
C ASP A 45 -2.46 -12.80 7.04
N GLU A 46 -3.78 -12.82 7.22
CA GLU A 46 -4.65 -11.73 6.76
C GLU A 46 -4.42 -10.43 7.53
N TYR A 47 -4.25 -10.52 8.85
CA TYR A 47 -4.00 -9.38 9.71
C TYR A 47 -2.69 -8.66 9.35
N LEU A 48 -1.61 -9.41 9.14
CA LEU A 48 -0.30 -8.88 8.77
C LEU A 48 -0.26 -8.38 7.32
N VAL A 49 -0.89 -9.09 6.37
CA VAL A 49 -1.06 -8.59 5.00
C VAL A 49 -1.89 -7.30 4.98
N GLY A 50 -2.89 -7.17 5.86
CA GLY A 50 -3.61 -5.91 6.11
C GLY A 50 -2.69 -4.79 6.59
N ALA A 51 -1.85 -5.06 7.61
CA ALA A 51 -0.92 -4.10 8.22
C ALA A 51 0.22 -3.61 7.29
N LYS A 52 0.31 -4.10 6.05
CA LYS A 52 1.18 -3.58 4.97
C LYS A 52 0.43 -3.29 3.66
N ALA A 53 -0.90 -3.42 3.62
CA ALA A 53 -1.66 -3.16 2.42
C ALA A 53 -1.61 -1.67 1.98
N PRO A 54 -1.58 -0.66 2.87
CA PRO A 54 -1.41 0.73 2.44
C PRO A 54 -0.05 0.97 1.77
N ASP A 55 1.07 0.55 2.37
CA ASP A 55 2.43 0.57 1.75
C ASP A 55 2.49 -0.06 0.35
N LYS A 56 1.94 -1.27 0.24
CA LYS A 56 2.27 -2.20 -0.87
C LYS A 56 1.19 -2.25 -1.94
N SER A 57 -0.08 -2.13 -1.57
CA SER A 57 -1.22 -2.35 -2.46
C SER A 57 -2.01 -1.08 -2.76
N PHE A 58 -2.29 -0.24 -1.76
CA PHE A 58 -3.07 0.99 -1.98
C PHE A 58 -2.19 2.16 -2.44
N ARG A 59 -1.00 2.29 -1.83
CA ARG A 59 0.04 3.29 -2.13
C ARG A 59 -0.51 4.72 -2.03
N ASP A 60 -1.40 4.93 -1.06
CA ASP A 60 -2.23 6.10 -0.87
C ASP A 60 -1.63 7.07 0.17
N PHE A 61 -0.33 7.36 0.06
CA PHE A 61 0.54 7.91 1.12
C PHE A 61 0.05 9.20 1.81
N GLN A 62 -0.81 10.01 1.19
CA GLN A 62 -1.48 11.13 1.88
C GLN A 62 -2.33 10.66 3.08
N ASN A 63 -2.83 9.43 3.05
CA ASN A 63 -3.58 8.80 4.12
C ASN A 63 -2.70 8.25 5.25
N HIS A 64 -1.37 8.23 5.11
CA HIS A 64 -0.45 7.73 6.13
C HIS A 64 -0.05 8.88 7.08
N VAL A 65 -0.09 10.11 6.58
CA VAL A 65 0.40 11.30 7.29
C VAL A 65 -0.70 12.10 7.99
N LEU A 66 -0.30 12.84 9.03
CA LEU A 66 -1.05 13.93 9.63
C LEU A 66 -0.11 15.07 10.09
N HIS A 67 0.09 16.05 9.22
CA HIS A 67 0.95 17.21 9.44
C HIS A 67 0.37 18.17 10.48
N VAL A 68 0.83 18.05 11.73
CA VAL A 68 0.28 18.82 12.87
C VAL A 68 0.45 20.33 12.65
N GLY A 69 1.62 20.76 12.15
CA GLY A 69 1.90 22.17 11.85
C GLY A 69 1.11 22.74 10.66
N ASP A 70 0.74 21.91 9.69
CA ASP A 70 -0.10 22.29 8.54
C ASP A 70 -1.59 22.19 8.89
N ASN A 71 -2.02 22.73 10.05
CA ASN A 71 -3.40 22.67 10.53
C ASN A 71 -3.98 21.22 10.64
N ASN A 72 -3.15 20.23 10.94
CA ASN A 72 -3.50 18.80 10.88
C ASN A 72 -3.90 18.35 9.45
N TRP A 73 -3.22 18.84 8.42
CA TRP A 73 -3.39 18.36 7.04
C TRP A 73 -2.95 16.90 6.91
N GLY A 74 -3.76 16.08 6.25
CA GLY A 74 -3.47 14.66 6.05
C GLY A 74 -4.74 13.84 5.92
N GLY A 75 -4.59 12.55 5.60
CA GLY A 75 -5.71 11.62 5.44
C GLY A 75 -5.88 10.61 6.57
N ALA A 76 -4.88 10.41 7.44
CA ALA A 76 -4.86 9.32 8.42
C ALA A 76 -6.12 9.19 9.31
N PRO A 77 -6.68 10.28 9.89
CA PRO A 77 -7.95 10.19 10.63
C PRO A 77 -9.10 9.64 9.77
N LYS A 78 -9.27 10.15 8.55
CA LYS A 78 -10.36 9.73 7.64
C LYS A 78 -10.17 8.31 7.12
N ALA A 79 -8.93 7.89 6.94
CA ALA A 79 -8.60 6.50 6.60
C ALA A 79 -8.91 5.56 7.77
N ALA A 80 -8.59 5.97 9.01
CA ALA A 80 -8.91 5.22 10.21
C ALA A 80 -10.43 5.10 10.45
N GLU A 81 -11.21 6.18 10.33
CA GLU A 81 -12.69 6.12 10.42
C GLU A 81 -13.28 5.13 9.39
N LYS A 82 -12.82 5.20 8.14
CA LYS A 82 -13.26 4.30 7.06
C LYS A 82 -12.97 2.84 7.38
N TRP A 83 -11.76 2.53 7.88
CA TRP A 83 -11.36 1.16 8.17
C TRP A 83 -11.88 0.63 9.52
N LEU A 84 -12.22 1.51 10.47
CA LEU A 84 -13.01 1.19 11.66
C LEU A 84 -14.40 0.72 11.27
N ALA A 85 -15.15 1.53 10.52
CA ALA A 85 -16.48 1.15 10.03
C ALA A 85 -16.44 -0.15 9.22
N GLN A 86 -15.40 -0.32 8.38
CA GLN A 86 -15.23 -1.54 7.59
C GLN A 86 -14.88 -2.77 8.44
N ALA A 87 -14.12 -2.62 9.52
CA ALA A 87 -13.80 -3.71 10.43
C ALA A 87 -15.04 -4.14 11.23
N ILE A 88 -15.83 -3.18 11.74
CA ILE A 88 -17.09 -3.44 12.45
C ILE A 88 -18.10 -4.16 11.54
N GLU A 89 -18.32 -3.72 10.29
CA GLU A 89 -19.17 -4.42 9.30
C GLU A 89 -18.76 -5.89 9.12
N TYR A 90 -17.45 -6.17 9.16
CA TYR A 90 -16.92 -7.52 8.99
C TYR A 90 -16.96 -8.36 10.28
N LEU A 91 -16.97 -7.74 11.46
CA LEU A 91 -17.17 -8.43 12.74
C LEU A 91 -18.65 -8.76 12.95
N ASP A 92 -19.53 -7.77 12.82
CA ASP A 92 -21.00 -7.94 12.90
C ASP A 92 -21.52 -8.95 11.87
N GLY A 93 -20.99 -8.89 10.64
CA GLY A 93 -21.32 -9.85 9.58
C GLY A 93 -20.69 -11.25 9.74
N GLY A 94 -19.98 -11.54 10.83
CA GLY A 94 -19.32 -12.82 11.08
C GLY A 94 -18.19 -13.17 10.10
N ARG A 95 -17.66 -12.18 9.37
CA ARG A 95 -16.70 -12.32 8.26
C ARG A 95 -15.26 -12.30 8.78
N TRP A 96 -14.97 -13.09 9.82
CA TRP A 96 -13.75 -13.10 10.63
C TRP A 96 -12.42 -12.92 9.86
N LYS A 97 -12.23 -13.66 8.76
CA LYS A 97 -11.02 -13.59 7.92
C LYS A 97 -10.85 -12.21 7.24
N LYS A 98 -11.95 -11.56 6.86
CA LYS A 98 -11.95 -10.18 6.32
C LYS A 98 -11.85 -9.14 7.44
N ALA A 99 -12.47 -9.40 8.60
CA ALA A 99 -12.32 -8.54 9.77
C ALA A 99 -10.85 -8.45 10.20
N ALA A 100 -10.14 -9.57 10.25
CA ALA A 100 -8.70 -9.61 10.54
C ALA A 100 -7.89 -8.73 9.56
N TYR A 101 -8.14 -8.86 8.25
CA TYR A 101 -7.52 -7.97 7.26
C TYR A 101 -7.85 -6.49 7.50
N ALA A 102 -9.12 -6.15 7.78
CA ALA A 102 -9.56 -4.77 8.01
C ALA A 102 -8.95 -4.17 9.30
N CYS A 103 -8.89 -4.93 10.40
CA CYS A 103 -8.15 -4.55 11.61
C CYS A 103 -6.66 -4.36 11.32
N GLY A 104 -6.08 -5.18 10.45
CA GLY A 104 -4.68 -5.03 10.00
C GLY A 104 -4.46 -3.71 9.29
N VAL A 105 -5.30 -3.40 8.30
CA VAL A 105 -5.25 -2.12 7.58
C VAL A 105 -5.48 -0.93 8.52
N LEU A 106 -6.43 -1.04 9.44
CA LEU A 106 -6.69 -0.01 10.45
C LEU A 106 -5.47 0.23 11.36
N SER A 107 -4.78 -0.83 11.77
CA SER A 107 -3.58 -0.74 12.61
C SER A 107 -2.46 0.10 11.97
N HIS A 108 -2.36 0.09 10.63
CA HIS A 108 -1.40 0.90 9.88
C HIS A 108 -1.73 2.40 10.06
N TYR A 109 -2.86 2.87 9.52
CA TYR A 109 -3.28 4.28 9.61
C TYR A 109 -3.42 4.84 11.04
N VAL A 110 -3.59 3.97 12.05
CA VAL A 110 -3.58 4.34 13.47
C VAL A 110 -2.16 4.51 14.02
N THR A 111 -1.18 3.75 13.53
CA THR A 111 0.19 3.74 14.04
C THR A 111 1.17 4.61 13.24
N ASP A 112 0.96 4.85 11.94
CA ASP A 112 1.85 5.69 11.12
C ASP A 112 2.10 7.07 11.77
N PRO A 113 1.08 7.81 12.26
CA PRO A 113 1.29 9.16 12.81
C PRO A 113 1.98 9.16 14.19
N PHE A 114 2.21 8.02 14.84
CA PHE A 114 3.11 7.96 16.00
C PHE A 114 4.58 8.04 15.59
N MET A 115 4.93 7.61 14.37
CA MET A 115 6.28 7.76 13.82
C MET A 115 6.47 9.22 13.36
N PRO A 116 7.47 9.97 13.87
CA PRO A 116 7.53 11.43 13.68
C PRO A 116 7.53 11.86 12.21
N LEU A 117 8.17 11.07 11.35
CA LEU A 117 8.28 11.29 9.90
C LEU A 117 6.93 11.48 9.19
N HIS A 118 5.84 10.94 9.73
CA HIS A 118 4.49 11.06 9.15
C HIS A 118 3.71 12.27 9.68
N THR A 119 4.37 13.21 10.37
CA THR A 119 3.71 14.32 11.11
C THR A 119 4.12 15.73 10.68
N ALA A 120 4.98 15.87 9.67
CA ALA A 120 5.43 17.11 9.04
C ALA A 120 6.23 16.77 7.77
N GLN A 121 6.76 17.77 7.05
CA GLN A 121 7.65 17.51 5.91
C GLN A 121 8.85 18.47 5.83
N SER A 122 10.03 17.97 5.40
CA SER A 122 11.24 18.79 5.23
C SER A 122 12.22 18.27 4.17
N GLN A 123 13.17 19.11 3.74
CA GLN A 123 14.19 18.72 2.76
C GLN A 123 15.16 17.64 3.29
N ARG A 124 15.50 17.64 4.59
CA ARG A 124 16.39 16.62 5.17
C ARG A 124 15.70 15.28 5.34
N GLU A 125 14.40 15.29 5.62
CA GLU A 125 13.55 14.09 5.70
C GLU A 125 13.66 13.22 4.43
N ALA A 126 13.67 13.83 3.24
CA ALA A 126 13.87 13.15 1.95
C ALA A 126 15.16 12.30 1.86
N VAL A 127 16.14 12.57 2.72
CA VAL A 127 17.41 11.83 2.85
C VAL A 127 17.32 10.77 3.96
N VAL A 128 16.62 11.05 5.06
CA VAL A 128 16.64 10.21 6.28
C VAL A 128 15.43 9.30 6.47
N HIS A 129 14.27 9.57 5.85
CA HIS A 129 12.99 8.86 6.11
C HIS A 129 13.12 7.35 6.01
N ARG A 130 13.27 6.81 4.79
CA ARG A 130 13.41 5.37 4.53
C ARG A 130 14.61 4.72 5.24
N PRO A 131 15.80 5.35 5.32
CA PRO A 131 16.89 4.82 6.16
C PRO A 131 16.52 4.70 7.64
N MET A 132 15.81 5.69 8.21
CA MET A 132 15.42 5.73 9.61
C MET A 132 14.34 4.69 9.92
N GLU A 133 13.31 4.55 9.08
CA GLU A 133 12.30 3.49 9.24
C GLU A 133 12.90 2.09 9.13
N TRP A 134 13.83 1.88 8.19
CA TRP A 134 14.56 0.62 8.08
C TRP A 134 15.41 0.37 9.33
N SER A 135 16.04 1.40 9.89
CA SER A 135 16.81 1.35 11.13
C SER A 135 15.94 1.01 12.35
N VAL A 136 14.78 1.66 12.51
CA VAL A 136 13.80 1.34 13.58
C VAL A 136 13.28 -0.09 13.43
N CYS A 137 12.94 -0.53 12.21
CA CYS A 137 12.52 -1.92 11.97
C CYS A 137 13.66 -2.94 12.22
N LYS A 138 14.93 -2.55 12.06
CA LYS A 138 16.11 -3.40 12.32
C LYS A 138 16.46 -3.46 13.80
N ALA A 139 16.30 -2.36 14.52
CA ALA A 139 16.53 -2.24 15.95
C ALA A 139 15.27 -2.52 16.80
N TYR A 140 14.15 -2.94 16.21
CA TYR A 140 12.85 -3.01 16.90
C TYR A 140 12.92 -3.72 18.26
N ASP A 141 13.64 -4.84 18.34
CA ASP A 141 13.77 -5.60 19.59
C ASP A 141 14.69 -4.89 20.63
N ASP A 142 15.72 -4.12 20.23
CA ASP A 142 16.52 -3.23 21.13
C ASP A 142 15.66 -2.06 21.62
N ILE A 143 14.91 -1.43 20.71
CA ILE A 143 14.06 -0.29 20.99
C ILE A 143 12.91 -0.69 21.93
N ALA A 144 12.16 -1.76 21.61
CA ALA A 144 11.03 -2.21 22.40
C ALA A 144 11.42 -2.69 23.81
N ASN A 145 12.61 -3.26 23.98
CA ASN A 145 13.08 -3.70 25.31
C ASN A 145 13.43 -2.52 26.25
N ARG A 146 13.58 -1.30 25.74
CA ARG A 146 13.81 -0.09 26.57
C ARG A 146 12.51 0.41 27.23
N CYS A 147 11.35 -0.05 26.79
CA CYS A 147 10.05 0.46 27.20
C CYS A 147 9.72 0.24 28.69
N GLU A 148 10.33 -0.75 29.36
CA GLU A 148 10.06 -1.04 30.78
C GLU A 148 10.38 0.14 31.72
N ASN A 149 11.41 0.93 31.39
CA ASN A 149 11.79 2.13 32.14
C ASN A 149 10.98 3.38 31.72
N ILE A 150 10.36 3.34 30.54
CA ILE A 150 9.69 4.47 29.89
C ILE A 150 8.19 4.48 30.24
N ALA A 151 7.55 3.31 30.28
CA ALA A 151 6.13 3.12 30.61
C ALA A 151 5.72 3.68 31.99
N GLN A 152 6.67 3.86 32.91
CA GLN A 152 6.44 4.47 34.23
C GLN A 152 6.35 6.01 34.18
N ASN A 153 6.93 6.63 33.15
CA ASN A 153 7.12 8.08 33.05
C ASN A 153 6.30 8.71 31.91
N VAL A 154 5.85 7.90 30.93
CA VAL A 154 5.09 8.35 29.76
C VAL A 154 3.60 8.17 29.99
N ARG A 155 2.84 9.28 29.99
CA ARG A 155 1.38 9.23 30.00
C ARG A 155 0.84 8.54 28.73
N PRO A 156 0.02 7.47 28.83
CA PRO A 156 -0.65 6.84 27.69
C PRO A 156 -1.54 7.79 26.88
N ILE A 157 -1.85 7.42 25.64
CA ILE A 157 -3.00 7.98 24.92
C ILE A 157 -4.28 7.38 25.53
N GLU A 158 -5.34 8.18 25.66
CA GLU A 158 -6.66 7.68 26.02
C GLU A 158 -7.61 7.69 24.82
N VAL A 159 -8.43 6.64 24.73
CA VAL A 159 -9.52 6.52 23.77
C VAL A 159 -10.72 7.30 24.34
N PRO A 160 -11.15 8.41 23.74
CA PRO A 160 -12.24 9.21 24.29
C PRO A 160 -13.61 8.53 24.05
N PRO A 161 -14.62 8.78 24.90
CA PRO A 161 -15.96 8.19 24.79
C PRO A 161 -16.84 8.95 23.77
N THR A 162 -16.33 9.17 22.56
CA THR A 162 -16.95 10.01 21.51
C THR A 162 -16.97 9.27 20.19
N ASP A 163 -17.99 9.44 19.35
CA ASP A 163 -18.13 8.71 18.07
C ASP A 163 -16.86 8.79 17.18
N ALA A 164 -16.24 9.98 17.08
CA ALA A 164 -14.99 10.21 16.35
C ALA A 164 -13.72 9.82 17.16
N TRP A 165 -13.79 8.76 17.98
CA TRP A 165 -12.70 8.39 18.90
C TRP A 165 -11.43 8.00 18.16
N ILE A 166 -11.54 7.30 17.01
CA ILE A 166 -10.37 6.85 16.26
C ILE A 166 -9.65 8.03 15.59
N SER A 167 -10.37 9.00 15.01
CA SER A 167 -9.76 10.27 14.58
C SER A 167 -9.05 10.99 15.71
N SER A 168 -9.66 11.06 16.90
CA SER A 168 -9.07 11.72 18.06
C SER A 168 -7.80 11.02 18.56
N VAL A 169 -7.79 9.69 18.56
CA VAL A 169 -6.61 8.86 18.86
C VAL A 169 -5.49 9.12 17.85
N VAL A 170 -5.79 9.14 16.55
CA VAL A 170 -4.81 9.45 15.48
C VAL A 170 -4.21 10.85 15.66
N VAL A 171 -5.04 11.86 15.95
CA VAL A 171 -4.59 13.24 16.21
C VAL A 171 -3.72 13.34 17.47
N GLN A 172 -4.01 12.56 18.51
CA GLN A 172 -3.17 12.50 19.73
C GLN A 172 -1.81 11.83 19.45
N GLY A 173 -1.79 10.75 18.66
CA GLY A 173 -0.56 10.09 18.20
C GLY A 173 0.33 11.02 17.39
N ALA A 174 -0.25 11.66 16.37
CA ALA A 174 0.41 12.67 15.54
C ALA A 174 1.07 13.79 16.37
N LYS A 175 0.35 14.33 17.35
CA LYS A 175 0.87 15.38 18.24
C LYS A 175 2.05 14.91 19.11
N ARG A 176 2.10 13.63 19.49
CA ARG A 176 3.26 13.06 20.19
C ARG A 176 4.44 12.84 19.25
N GLY A 177 4.22 12.24 18.07
CA GLY A 177 5.27 12.03 17.07
C GLY A 177 5.91 13.36 16.64
N HIS A 178 5.08 14.36 16.35
CA HIS A 178 5.50 15.70 15.92
C HIS A 178 6.41 16.42 16.91
N ALA A 179 6.21 16.23 18.22
CA ALA A 179 7.06 16.82 19.26
C ALA A 179 8.54 16.40 19.14
N TYR A 180 8.83 15.30 18.45
CA TYR A 180 10.18 14.78 18.22
C TYR A 180 10.66 14.89 16.77
N TYR A 181 9.85 15.40 15.84
CA TYR A 181 10.11 15.41 14.38
C TYR A 181 11.51 15.94 14.01
N HIS A 182 11.83 17.16 14.43
CA HIS A 182 13.15 17.75 14.20
C HIS A 182 14.26 16.97 14.91
N THR A 183 14.05 16.60 16.18
CA THR A 183 15.05 15.87 16.98
C THR A 183 15.50 14.56 16.32
N VAL A 184 14.56 13.73 15.82
CA VAL A 184 14.94 12.47 15.18
C VAL A 184 15.56 12.66 13.79
N ILE A 185 15.19 13.71 13.05
CA ILE A 185 15.77 14.01 11.73
C ILE A 185 17.19 14.57 11.87
N ASP A 186 17.42 15.44 12.84
CA ASP A 186 18.69 16.13 13.03
C ASP A 186 19.74 15.22 13.68
N GLU A 187 19.36 14.39 14.66
CA GLU A 187 20.29 13.46 15.34
C GLU A 187 20.59 12.17 14.56
N TYR A 188 19.84 11.83 13.50
CA TYR A 188 20.00 10.55 12.80
C TYR A 188 21.19 10.55 11.84
N ASP A 189 22.13 9.62 12.07
CA ASP A 189 23.28 9.37 11.20
C ASP A 189 22.88 8.43 10.05
N VAL A 190 22.65 9.05 8.88
CA VAL A 190 22.32 8.33 7.65
C VAL A 190 23.51 7.55 7.05
N GLN A 191 24.76 7.97 7.30
CA GLN A 191 25.94 7.21 6.85
C GLN A 191 26.14 5.95 7.69
N LEU A 192 25.98 6.04 9.01
CA LEU A 192 26.02 4.90 9.91
C LEU A 192 24.82 3.99 9.69
N GLY A 193 23.58 4.51 9.68
CA GLY A 193 22.38 3.71 9.44
C GLY A 193 22.34 2.99 8.09
N CYS A 194 22.94 3.56 7.04
CA CYS A 194 23.11 2.89 5.74
C CYS A 194 24.06 1.68 5.79
N ARG A 195 24.99 1.64 6.75
CA ARG A 195 26.02 0.59 6.90
C ARG A 195 25.64 -0.41 8.00
N ARG A 196 25.15 0.09 9.14
CA ARG A 196 24.77 -0.60 10.38
C ARG A 196 23.42 -0.01 10.85
N PRO A 197 22.28 -0.49 10.31
CA PRO A 197 20.98 0.14 10.57
C PRO A 197 20.54 0.13 12.05
N THR A 198 21.05 -0.80 12.86
CA THR A 198 20.81 -0.83 14.31
C THR A 198 21.45 0.35 15.07
N GLU A 199 22.26 1.18 14.42
CA GLU A 199 23.10 2.21 15.04
C GLU A 199 22.94 3.59 14.39
N GLY A 200 22.09 3.76 13.38
CA GLY A 200 21.84 5.08 12.76
C GLY A 200 21.11 6.08 13.68
N ALA A 201 20.36 5.58 14.66
CA ALA A 201 19.70 6.40 15.67
C ALA A 201 20.59 6.56 16.92
N SER A 202 20.73 7.80 17.41
CA SER A 202 21.35 8.10 18.70
C SER A 202 20.65 7.35 19.85
N GLU A 203 21.32 7.14 20.99
CA GLU A 203 20.68 6.49 22.15
C GLU A 203 19.47 7.32 22.68
N ARG A 204 19.48 8.66 22.50
CA ARG A 204 18.31 9.51 22.74
C ARG A 204 17.20 9.20 21.72
N GLY A 205 17.52 9.11 20.43
CA GLY A 205 16.60 8.73 19.36
C GLY A 205 15.97 7.36 19.59
N LYS A 206 16.75 6.35 20.01
CA LYS A 206 16.22 5.03 20.40
C LYS A 206 15.23 5.11 21.56
N ASN A 207 15.52 5.93 22.57
CA ASN A 207 14.59 6.11 23.70
C ASN A 207 13.31 6.86 23.29
N ILE A 208 13.40 7.82 22.35
CA ILE A 208 12.24 8.45 21.71
C ILE A 208 11.41 7.42 20.93
N PHE A 209 12.04 6.59 20.10
CA PHE A 209 11.33 5.53 19.37
C PHE A 209 10.72 4.49 20.32
N ALA A 210 11.35 4.21 21.47
CA ALA A 210 10.79 3.30 22.47
C ALA A 210 9.52 3.87 23.10
N GLU A 211 9.50 5.16 23.47
CA GLU A 211 8.27 5.86 23.87
C GLU A 211 7.18 5.77 22.78
N LEU A 212 7.52 6.09 21.54
CA LEU A 212 6.55 6.18 20.45
C LEU A 212 6.00 4.81 20.02
N LEU A 213 6.83 3.76 19.99
CA LEU A 213 6.38 2.40 19.71
C LEU A 213 5.54 1.82 20.85
N TRP A 214 5.89 2.07 22.12
CA TRP A 214 5.07 1.69 23.27
C TRP A 214 3.72 2.41 23.26
N LEU A 215 3.70 3.70 22.96
CA LEU A 215 2.46 4.45 22.82
C LEU A 215 1.63 3.91 21.64
N ALA A 216 2.24 3.63 20.49
CA ALA A 216 1.53 3.07 19.34
C ALA A 216 0.92 1.70 19.62
N SER A 217 1.68 0.76 20.22
CA SER A 217 1.18 -0.60 20.52
C SER A 217 0.12 -0.59 21.63
N THR A 218 0.33 0.15 22.72
CA THR A 218 -0.67 0.26 23.81
C THR A 218 -1.95 0.94 23.34
N THR A 219 -1.84 1.98 22.51
CA THR A 219 -2.99 2.65 21.93
C THR A 219 -3.75 1.72 20.99
N TRP A 220 -3.07 0.99 20.12
CA TRP A 220 -3.74 0.02 19.23
C TRP A 220 -4.41 -1.12 20.02
N GLY A 221 -3.83 -1.57 21.13
CA GLY A 221 -4.47 -2.53 22.05
C GLY A 221 -5.75 -1.99 22.70
N LYS A 222 -5.77 -0.70 23.10
CA LYS A 222 -6.99 -0.02 23.54
C LYS A 222 -8.02 0.12 22.41
N CYS A 223 -7.59 0.40 21.18
CA CYS A 223 -8.47 0.47 20.01
C CYS A 223 -9.11 -0.89 19.70
N LEU A 224 -8.34 -1.97 19.70
CA LEU A 224 -8.84 -3.35 19.53
C LEU A 224 -9.83 -3.74 20.62
N THR A 225 -9.56 -3.33 21.87
CA THR A 225 -10.49 -3.51 22.99
C THR A 225 -11.82 -2.79 22.70
N ARG A 226 -11.76 -1.50 22.33
CA ARG A 226 -12.95 -0.71 22.00
C ARG A 226 -13.75 -1.26 20.80
N ILE A 227 -13.07 -1.69 19.73
CA ILE A 227 -13.70 -2.31 18.55
C ILE A 227 -14.49 -3.56 18.93
N ALA A 228 -13.94 -4.41 19.81
CA ALA A 228 -14.62 -5.60 20.28
C ALA A 228 -15.79 -5.30 21.21
N ASP A 229 -15.71 -4.22 22.00
CA ASP A 229 -16.80 -3.75 22.86
C ASP A 229 -17.90 -2.99 22.09
N GLU A 230 -17.62 -2.46 20.89
CA GLU A 230 -18.59 -1.84 19.95
C GLU A 230 -19.24 -2.83 18.98
N THR A 231 -18.66 -4.04 18.84
CA THR A 231 -19.18 -5.11 17.97
C THR A 231 -20.45 -5.73 18.55
N THR A 232 -21.47 -5.94 17.72
CA THR A 232 -22.75 -6.55 18.13
C THR A 232 -22.76 -8.08 18.06
N ALA A 233 -21.89 -8.68 17.24
CA ALA A 233 -21.74 -10.13 17.11
C ALA A 233 -20.89 -10.75 18.24
N GLU A 234 -21.27 -11.94 18.72
CA GLU A 234 -20.43 -12.70 19.66
C GLU A 234 -19.14 -13.19 18.95
N ILE A 235 -18.01 -12.57 19.27
CA ILE A 235 -16.70 -12.92 18.71
C ILE A 235 -16.28 -14.32 19.22
N PRO A 236 -16.10 -15.34 18.34
CA PRO A 236 -15.87 -16.71 18.80
C PRO A 236 -14.55 -16.87 19.55
N LYS A 237 -14.61 -17.59 20.67
CA LYS A 237 -13.43 -17.98 21.45
C LYS A 237 -12.59 -18.98 20.66
N PHE A 238 -11.30 -18.69 20.48
CA PHE A 238 -10.36 -19.57 19.80
C PHE A 238 -9.25 -19.99 20.78
N PRO A 239 -9.45 -21.06 21.57
CA PRO A 239 -8.41 -21.60 22.46
C PRO A 239 -7.23 -22.11 21.63
N MET A 240 -6.20 -21.27 21.51
CA MET A 240 -5.06 -21.49 20.63
C MET A 240 -3.99 -22.38 21.29
N THR A 241 -4.07 -23.69 21.03
CA THR A 241 -3.01 -24.64 21.41
C THR A 241 -1.73 -24.34 20.64
N LEU A 242 -0.63 -24.11 21.36
CA LEU A 242 0.69 -23.77 20.83
C LEU A 242 1.16 -24.74 19.72
N THR A 243 0.91 -26.04 19.89
CA THR A 243 1.26 -27.11 18.95
C THR A 243 0.52 -26.98 17.61
N THR A 244 -0.77 -26.69 17.65
CA THR A 244 -1.61 -26.48 16.45
C THR A 244 -1.16 -25.23 15.69
N PHE A 245 -0.70 -24.22 16.41
CA PHE A 245 -0.18 -22.99 15.82
C PHE A 245 1.21 -23.16 15.18
N LEU A 246 2.15 -23.83 15.87
CA LEU A 246 3.48 -24.11 15.33
C LEU A 246 3.44 -24.94 14.04
N ALA A 247 2.42 -25.79 13.86
CA ALA A 247 2.23 -26.59 12.66
C ALA A 247 1.94 -25.78 11.37
N THR A 248 1.60 -24.49 11.47
CA THR A 248 1.37 -23.62 10.30
C THR A 248 2.58 -22.75 9.91
N ILE A 249 3.74 -22.91 10.57
CA ILE A 249 4.87 -21.97 10.45
C ILE A 249 6.07 -22.60 9.71
N ASP A 250 6.36 -22.06 8.52
CA ASP A 250 7.59 -22.39 7.76
C ASP A 250 8.75 -21.47 8.17
N MET A 251 9.42 -21.82 9.28
CA MET A 251 10.56 -21.05 9.82
C MET A 251 11.75 -20.89 8.84
N PRO A 252 12.13 -21.91 8.02
CA PRO A 252 13.12 -21.72 6.96
C PRO A 252 12.71 -20.66 5.92
N LEU A 253 11.50 -20.73 5.38
CA LEU A 253 10.99 -19.77 4.39
C LEU A 253 10.87 -18.35 4.98
N ALA A 254 10.48 -18.26 6.25
CA ALA A 254 10.48 -17.04 7.04
C ALA A 254 11.86 -16.38 7.15
N TRP A 255 12.94 -17.15 7.34
CA TRP A 255 14.29 -16.58 7.39
C TRP A 255 14.76 -16.04 6.03
N ILE A 256 14.46 -16.74 4.93
CA ILE A 256 14.85 -16.34 3.58
C ILE A 256 14.10 -15.06 3.15
N THR A 257 12.78 -14.99 3.34
CA THR A 257 11.97 -13.77 3.07
C THR A 257 12.54 -12.53 3.76
N ARG A 258 12.96 -12.65 5.03
CA ARG A 258 13.63 -11.55 5.78
C ARG A 258 14.89 -11.07 5.06
N ARG A 259 15.76 -11.99 4.64
CA ARG A 259 17.04 -11.69 3.99
C ARG A 259 16.86 -10.96 2.64
N ILE A 260 15.86 -11.32 1.85
CA ILE A 260 15.53 -10.65 0.56
C ILE A 260 15.05 -9.21 0.79
N SER A 261 14.13 -9.03 1.74
CA SER A 261 13.63 -7.71 2.12
C SER A 261 14.78 -6.81 2.59
N ASP A 262 15.64 -7.34 3.45
CA ASP A 262 16.78 -6.62 4.01
C ASP A 262 17.82 -6.23 2.95
N ALA A 263 18.11 -7.12 1.99
CA ALA A 263 18.97 -6.82 0.84
C ALA A 263 18.34 -5.83 -0.17
N THR A 264 17.02 -5.68 -0.17
CA THR A 264 16.31 -4.75 -1.05
C THR A 264 16.23 -3.36 -0.45
N GLU A 265 15.89 -3.25 0.82
CA GLU A 265 15.94 -1.99 1.56
C GLU A 265 17.37 -1.45 1.65
N GLN A 266 18.37 -2.30 1.91
CA GLN A 266 19.77 -1.83 1.92
C GLN A 266 20.22 -1.27 0.55
N ARG A 267 19.74 -1.83 -0.57
CA ARG A 267 20.03 -1.29 -1.91
C ARG A 267 19.39 0.09 -2.11
N ALA A 268 18.13 0.28 -1.69
CA ALA A 268 17.44 1.55 -1.79
C ALA A 268 18.09 2.64 -0.90
N VAL A 269 18.37 2.31 0.36
CA VAL A 269 19.05 3.20 1.32
C VAL A 269 20.46 3.60 0.82
N LYS A 270 21.23 2.66 0.25
CA LYS A 270 22.52 2.97 -0.39
C LYS A 270 22.39 3.86 -1.63
N ALA A 271 21.30 3.78 -2.38
CA ALA A 271 21.07 4.63 -3.55
C ALA A 271 20.72 6.08 -3.15
N ILE A 272 19.87 6.25 -2.14
CA ILE A 272 19.54 7.55 -1.53
C ILE A 272 20.80 8.25 -1.02
N LEU A 273 21.62 7.55 -0.21
CA LEU A 273 22.84 8.12 0.36
C LEU A 273 23.83 8.55 -0.73
N ARG A 274 24.08 7.71 -1.74
CA ARG A 274 25.00 8.03 -2.85
C ARG A 274 24.56 9.24 -3.67
N GLU A 275 23.26 9.42 -3.89
CA GLU A 275 22.74 10.60 -4.60
C GLU A 275 22.91 11.87 -3.76
N TYR A 276 22.66 11.78 -2.45
CA TYR A 276 22.86 12.88 -1.52
C TYR A 276 24.34 13.28 -1.40
N GLU A 277 25.25 12.30 -1.24
CA GLU A 277 26.70 12.52 -1.19
C GLU A 277 27.24 13.11 -2.50
N ALA A 278 26.64 12.81 -3.65
CA ALA A 278 27.06 13.32 -4.96
C ALA A 278 26.42 14.66 -5.37
N THR A 279 25.28 15.06 -4.79
CA THR A 279 24.50 16.23 -5.29
C THR A 279 23.96 17.18 -4.21
N GLY A 280 24.09 16.83 -2.92
CA GLY A 280 23.49 17.58 -1.81
C GLY A 280 21.96 17.50 -1.74
N THR A 281 21.30 16.75 -2.63
CA THR A 281 19.84 16.57 -2.66
C THR A 281 19.49 15.12 -3.03
N VAL A 282 18.20 14.76 -2.98
CA VAL A 282 17.70 13.47 -3.46
C VAL A 282 16.48 13.74 -4.35
N ARG A 283 16.54 13.33 -5.61
CA ARG A 283 15.51 13.55 -6.64
C ARG A 283 15.17 12.28 -7.41
N ARG A 284 16.19 11.56 -7.89
CA ARG A 284 16.04 10.31 -8.66
C ARG A 284 15.54 9.18 -7.76
N HIS A 285 16.25 8.92 -6.66
CA HIS A 285 15.90 7.87 -5.68
C HIS A 285 15.00 8.38 -4.56
N LEU A 286 14.44 9.60 -4.69
CA LEU A 286 13.49 10.18 -3.74
C LEU A 286 12.32 9.21 -3.54
N PRO A 287 12.01 8.77 -2.30
CA PRO A 287 10.98 7.77 -2.06
C PRO A 287 9.59 8.20 -2.57
N THR A 288 8.72 7.23 -2.83
CA THR A 288 7.45 7.52 -3.51
C THR A 288 6.46 8.23 -2.58
N GLU A 289 6.45 7.82 -1.32
CA GLU A 289 5.72 8.40 -0.21
C GLU A 289 6.01 9.91 -0.08
N ILE A 290 7.27 10.30 0.18
CA ILE A 290 7.73 11.70 0.24
C ILE A 290 7.25 12.51 -0.97
N ARG A 291 7.45 11.95 -2.17
CA ARG A 291 7.17 12.63 -3.45
C ARG A 291 5.68 12.87 -3.64
N GLN A 292 4.83 11.90 -3.28
CA GLN A 292 3.37 12.06 -3.41
C GLN A 292 2.80 12.97 -2.32
N VAL A 293 3.28 12.85 -1.07
CA VAL A 293 2.90 13.74 0.04
C VAL A 293 3.24 15.19 -0.28
N ALA A 294 4.45 15.47 -0.80
CA ALA A 294 4.85 16.82 -1.21
C ALA A 294 3.92 17.42 -2.27
N ILE A 295 3.62 16.66 -3.33
CA ILE A 295 2.73 17.09 -4.42
C ILE A 295 1.29 17.30 -3.91
N ALA A 296 0.83 16.54 -2.91
CA ALA A 296 -0.49 16.70 -2.33
C ALA A 296 -0.59 17.94 -1.43
N LEU A 297 0.45 18.21 -0.62
CA LEU A 297 0.52 19.37 0.28
C LEU A 297 0.70 20.69 -0.48
N GLU A 298 1.49 20.69 -1.56
CA GLU A 298 1.63 21.85 -2.44
C GLU A 298 0.29 22.20 -3.10
N LYS A 299 -0.48 21.18 -3.53
CA LYS A 299 -1.82 21.38 -4.11
C LYS A 299 -2.84 21.93 -3.11
N SER A 300 -2.89 21.45 -1.87
CA SER A 300 -3.82 22.02 -0.87
C SER A 300 -3.47 23.47 -0.53
N ARG A 301 -2.18 23.77 -0.30
CA ARG A 301 -1.71 25.14 -0.05
C ARG A 301 -2.01 26.08 -1.23
N ALA A 302 -1.99 25.60 -2.46
CA ALA A 302 -2.40 26.38 -3.64
C ALA A 302 -3.92 26.63 -3.68
N ILE A 303 -4.74 25.63 -3.35
CA ILE A 303 -6.21 25.76 -3.27
C ILE A 303 -6.61 26.76 -2.17
N GLU A 304 -5.97 26.66 -1.00
CA GLU A 304 -6.19 27.56 0.15
C GLU A 304 -5.87 29.02 -0.20
N LYS A 305 -4.74 29.28 -0.87
CA LYS A 305 -4.40 30.62 -1.38
C LYS A 305 -5.44 31.14 -2.35
N ASN A 306 -5.76 30.38 -3.40
CA ASN A 306 -6.74 30.80 -4.41
C ASN A 306 -8.12 31.07 -3.79
N THR A 307 -8.53 30.30 -2.78
CA THR A 307 -9.79 30.51 -2.05
C THR A 307 -9.74 31.77 -1.19
N THR A 308 -8.60 32.06 -0.56
CA THR A 308 -8.41 33.27 0.26
C THR A 308 -8.37 34.53 -0.60
N GLU A 309 -7.64 34.51 -1.72
CA GLU A 309 -7.57 35.61 -2.71
C GLU A 309 -8.91 35.85 -3.42
N SER A 310 -9.76 34.82 -3.53
CA SER A 310 -11.13 34.95 -4.04
C SER A 310 -12.13 35.50 -3.01
N GLN A 311 -11.73 35.66 -1.74
CA GLN A 311 -12.61 36.10 -0.64
C GLN A 311 -12.26 37.49 -0.08
N THR A 312 -11.23 38.17 -0.57
CA THR A 312 -11.00 39.58 -0.26
C THR A 312 -12.03 40.46 -0.97
N PRO A 313 -12.95 41.16 -0.26
CA PRO A 313 -13.89 42.04 -0.91
C PRO A 313 -13.18 43.33 -1.32
N ASN A 314 -13.14 43.62 -2.62
CA ASN A 314 -12.80 44.96 -3.09
C ASN A 314 -13.87 45.94 -2.59
N LEU A 315 -13.60 46.66 -1.49
CA LEU A 315 -14.41 47.82 -1.11
C LEU A 315 -14.10 48.97 -2.09
N PRO A 316 -15.07 49.43 -2.90
CA PRO A 316 -14.89 50.65 -3.66
C PRO A 316 -14.91 51.84 -2.69
N SER A 317 -13.76 52.48 -2.49
CA SER A 317 -13.65 53.69 -1.70
C SER A 317 -14.35 54.85 -2.42
N ASN A 318 -15.54 55.23 -1.96
CA ASN A 318 -16.23 56.46 -2.35
C ASN A 318 -16.67 57.24 -1.09
N PRO A 319 -16.69 58.58 -1.13
CA PRO A 319 -16.98 59.41 0.04
C PRO A 319 -18.47 59.41 0.42
N SER A 320 -18.75 59.64 1.71
CA SER A 320 -20.10 59.79 2.26
C SER A 320 -20.81 61.05 1.73
N PRO A 321 -22.15 61.03 1.62
CA PRO A 321 -22.90 61.93 2.50
C PRO A 321 -24.22 61.39 3.10
N ALA A 322 -24.47 61.82 4.34
CA ALA A 322 -25.75 62.21 4.96
C ALA A 322 -27.07 61.41 4.74
N ILE A 323 -27.52 60.76 5.84
CA ILE A 323 -28.84 60.90 6.49
C ILE A 323 -30.10 61.07 5.63
N ALA A 324 -30.99 60.07 5.68
CA ALA A 324 -32.46 60.22 5.63
C ALA A 324 -33.13 59.02 6.34
N GLU A 325 -34.36 59.17 6.84
CA GLU A 325 -35.02 58.22 7.76
C GLU A 325 -36.19 57.42 7.15
N SER A 326 -36.51 56.30 7.83
CA SER A 326 -37.85 55.72 8.03
C SER A 326 -38.69 55.24 6.82
N SER A 327 -38.92 53.92 6.76
CA SER A 327 -40.26 53.34 6.94
C SER A 327 -40.20 51.81 7.05
N ALA A 328 -41.14 51.19 7.78
CA ALA A 328 -41.18 49.74 7.99
C ALA A 328 -42.60 49.17 7.77
N HIS A 329 -42.72 48.10 6.97
CA HIS A 329 -43.85 47.15 6.81
C HIS A 329 -43.46 46.17 5.65
N ARG A 330 -43.89 44.91 5.52
CA ARG A 330 -44.64 43.96 6.37
C ARG A 330 -44.48 42.54 5.75
N MET A 331 -44.45 41.45 6.51
CA MET A 331 -44.57 40.08 5.95
C MET A 331 -46.04 39.77 5.55
N PRO A 332 -46.30 38.76 4.69
CA PRO A 332 -46.56 37.41 5.20
C PRO A 332 -46.07 36.23 4.30
N ALA A 333 -46.02 35.03 4.89
CA ALA A 333 -46.14 33.74 4.20
C ALA A 333 -47.54 33.14 4.51
N PRO A 334 -48.06 32.14 3.75
CA PRO A 334 -47.72 30.73 4.02
C PRO A 334 -47.71 29.81 2.76
N ALA A 335 -47.59 28.49 2.99
CA ALA A 335 -47.69 27.39 2.01
C ALA A 335 -48.88 26.44 2.41
N PRO A 336 -49.02 25.15 2.02
CA PRO A 336 -48.34 24.33 0.98
C PRO A 336 -49.27 23.38 0.16
N ALA A 337 -48.65 22.52 -0.67
CA ALA A 337 -49.01 21.13 -1.01
C ALA A 337 -50.23 20.77 -1.91
N SER A 338 -50.02 19.75 -2.77
CA SER A 338 -50.96 18.64 -3.05
C SER A 338 -50.26 17.48 -3.81
N VAL A 339 -50.81 16.28 -3.72
CA VAL A 339 -50.32 15.00 -4.30
C VAL A 339 -51.46 14.34 -5.08
N SER A 340 -51.16 13.58 -6.15
CA SER A 340 -52.12 12.68 -6.82
C SER A 340 -51.44 11.46 -7.46
N GLN A 341 -52.24 10.43 -7.83
CA GLN A 341 -51.79 9.06 -8.13
C GLN A 341 -52.14 8.59 -9.57
N THR A 342 -51.78 7.33 -9.88
CA THR A 342 -51.98 6.51 -11.11
C THR A 342 -53.42 5.97 -11.24
N PRO A 343 -53.83 5.04 -12.17
CA PRO A 343 -53.20 4.38 -13.34
C PRO A 343 -54.04 4.68 -14.64
N PRO A 344 -54.46 3.78 -15.59
CA PRO A 344 -54.03 2.44 -16.06
C PRO A 344 -54.01 2.21 -17.62
N ASN A 345 -53.69 0.97 -18.06
CA ASN A 345 -54.17 0.24 -19.27
C ASN A 345 -53.83 0.71 -20.72
N GLU A 346 -53.86 -0.13 -21.79
CA GLU A 346 -53.50 -1.56 -22.00
C GLU A 346 -53.55 -1.96 -23.50
N THR A 347 -53.27 -3.24 -23.82
CA THR A 347 -53.42 -3.99 -25.11
C THR A 347 -52.33 -3.85 -26.18
N ASN A 348 -52.16 -4.77 -27.14
CA ASN A 348 -52.09 -6.25 -27.21
C ASN A 348 -52.31 -6.71 -28.67
N ALA A 349 -51.38 -7.49 -29.22
CA ALA A 349 -51.53 -8.41 -30.36
C ALA A 349 -50.40 -9.45 -30.26
N SER A 350 -50.65 -10.76 -30.09
CA SER A 350 -51.05 -11.75 -31.11
C SER A 350 -49.96 -12.03 -32.17
N GLY A 351 -49.52 -13.26 -32.44
CA GLY A 351 -49.79 -14.54 -31.75
C GLY A 351 -49.43 -15.81 -32.55
N ASP A 352 -48.81 -16.78 -31.86
CA ASP A 352 -48.76 -18.24 -32.13
C ASP A 352 -47.77 -18.86 -33.16
N SER A 353 -47.50 -20.15 -32.93
CA SER A 353 -46.82 -21.19 -33.73
C SER A 353 -45.28 -21.31 -33.68
N SER A 354 -44.82 -22.57 -33.64
CA SER A 354 -43.45 -23.08 -33.44
C SER A 354 -43.16 -24.19 -34.48
N PRO A 355 -41.95 -24.82 -34.58
CA PRO A 355 -40.72 -24.64 -33.81
C PRO A 355 -39.46 -24.34 -34.65
N ASN A 356 -38.41 -23.77 -34.04
CA ASN A 356 -37.11 -23.59 -34.73
C ASN A 356 -36.15 -24.76 -34.46
N SER A 357 -35.41 -25.17 -35.49
CA SER A 357 -34.56 -26.37 -35.47
C SER A 357 -33.18 -26.14 -34.84
N ARG A 358 -32.57 -27.22 -34.35
CA ARG A 358 -31.17 -27.20 -33.87
C ARG A 358 -30.19 -26.96 -35.02
N THR A 359 -29.63 -25.76 -35.11
CA THR A 359 -28.41 -25.49 -35.90
C THR A 359 -27.25 -25.21 -34.94
N GLN A 360 -26.19 -26.02 -35.03
CA GLN A 360 -25.02 -25.92 -34.14
C GLN A 360 -24.10 -24.77 -34.56
N SER A 361 -24.30 -23.58 -34.02
CA SER A 361 -23.31 -22.50 -34.09
C SER A 361 -22.16 -22.79 -33.12
N GLN A 362 -20.98 -23.09 -33.67
CA GLN A 362 -19.83 -23.60 -32.91
C GLN A 362 -19.28 -22.56 -31.91
N SER A 363 -19.10 -22.99 -30.66
CA SER A 363 -18.38 -22.22 -29.63
C SER A 363 -16.89 -22.14 -29.97
N GLN A 364 -16.44 -21.01 -30.51
CA GLN A 364 -15.01 -20.76 -30.74
C GLN A 364 -14.28 -20.49 -29.41
N SER A 365 -13.81 -21.57 -28.78
CA SER A 365 -12.84 -21.51 -27.70
C SER A 365 -11.58 -20.77 -28.15
N PRO A 366 -11.05 -19.80 -27.39
CA PRO A 366 -9.75 -19.22 -27.69
C PRO A 366 -8.68 -20.32 -27.53
N THR A 367 -8.08 -20.73 -28.65
CA THR A 367 -7.13 -21.83 -28.68
C THR A 367 -5.89 -21.52 -27.85
N ARG A 368 -5.36 -22.55 -27.15
CA ARG A 368 -3.99 -22.50 -26.62
C ARG A 368 -3.03 -22.31 -27.79
N ARG A 369 -2.54 -21.08 -28.03
CA ARG A 369 -1.44 -20.83 -28.96
C ARG A 369 -0.20 -21.59 -28.48
N SER A 370 0.22 -22.58 -29.26
CA SER A 370 1.45 -23.32 -29.01
C SER A 370 2.66 -22.54 -29.52
N GLY A 371 3.70 -22.40 -28.70
CA GLY A 371 5.10 -22.43 -29.12
C GLY A 371 5.62 -21.44 -30.17
N ARG A 372 4.95 -20.34 -30.51
CA ARG A 372 5.58 -19.30 -31.37
C ARG A 372 6.67 -18.59 -30.56
N ILE A 373 7.90 -18.66 -31.03
CA ILE A 373 9.02 -17.87 -30.50
C ILE A 373 8.71 -16.38 -30.75
N VAL A 374 8.83 -15.56 -29.72
CA VAL A 374 8.62 -14.11 -29.79
C VAL A 374 9.97 -13.43 -29.99
N SER A 375 10.11 -12.64 -31.06
CA SER A 375 11.31 -11.87 -31.39
C SER A 375 11.01 -10.38 -31.51
N ARG A 376 12.04 -9.55 -31.68
CA ARG A 376 11.88 -8.11 -31.95
C ARG A 376 11.13 -7.82 -33.27
N ASP A 377 11.15 -8.76 -34.21
CA ASP A 377 10.43 -8.68 -35.50
C ASP A 377 8.96 -9.15 -35.40
N SER A 378 8.55 -9.67 -34.24
CA SER A 378 7.16 -10.07 -34.01
C SER A 378 6.24 -8.86 -33.87
N GLU A 379 4.98 -9.02 -34.26
CA GLU A 379 3.94 -8.02 -34.06
C GLU A 379 3.80 -7.67 -32.58
N LEU A 380 3.57 -6.39 -32.27
CA LEU A 380 3.45 -5.92 -30.89
C LEU A 380 2.28 -6.58 -30.11
N VAL A 381 1.31 -7.17 -30.80
CA VAL A 381 0.20 -7.95 -30.19
C VAL A 381 0.63 -9.31 -29.62
N ASP A 382 1.81 -9.80 -29.99
CA ASP A 382 2.41 -11.02 -29.41
C ASP A 382 3.26 -10.71 -28.16
N ALA A 383 3.42 -9.43 -27.78
CA ALA A 383 4.08 -9.03 -26.54
C ALA A 383 3.21 -9.31 -25.29
N PRO A 384 3.80 -9.54 -24.11
CA PRO A 384 3.02 -9.69 -22.88
C PRO A 384 2.23 -8.42 -22.57
N SER A 385 1.07 -8.58 -21.92
CA SER A 385 0.15 -7.50 -21.51
C SER A 385 -0.51 -6.67 -22.65
N ILE A 386 0.05 -6.64 -23.86
CA ILE A 386 -0.46 -5.81 -24.98
C ILE A 386 -1.50 -6.58 -25.81
N GLY A 387 -2.79 -6.39 -25.50
CA GLY A 387 -3.87 -6.97 -26.29
C GLY A 387 -4.11 -6.28 -27.65
N PRO A 388 -4.91 -6.87 -28.57
CA PRO A 388 -5.14 -6.33 -29.92
C PRO A 388 -5.71 -4.90 -29.97
N LYS A 389 -6.49 -4.49 -28.96
CA LYS A 389 -6.99 -3.10 -28.84
C LYS A 389 -5.87 -2.10 -28.49
N THR A 390 -4.84 -2.55 -27.78
CA THR A 390 -3.69 -1.75 -27.35
C THR A 390 -2.66 -1.67 -28.48
N ALA A 391 -2.33 -2.78 -29.13
CA ALA A 391 -1.47 -2.79 -30.32
C ALA A 391 -2.00 -1.84 -31.42
N LYS A 392 -3.33 -1.84 -31.68
CA LYS A 392 -3.98 -0.88 -32.61
C LYS A 392 -3.94 0.59 -32.19
N ARG A 393 -3.45 0.93 -30.99
CA ARG A 393 -3.12 2.32 -30.59
C ARG A 393 -1.66 2.64 -30.91
N PHE A 394 -0.75 1.73 -30.57
CA PHE A 394 0.68 1.85 -30.89
C PHE A 394 0.94 1.96 -32.40
N ALA A 395 0.23 1.19 -33.23
CA ALA A 395 0.29 1.30 -34.69
C ALA A 395 0.04 2.74 -35.21
N LYS A 396 -0.85 3.50 -34.56
CA LYS A 396 -1.16 4.90 -34.94
C LYS A 396 0.00 5.87 -34.69
N ILE A 397 0.98 5.48 -33.87
CA ILE A 397 2.18 6.27 -33.58
C ILE A 397 3.43 5.66 -34.23
N GLY A 398 3.25 4.76 -35.22
CA GLY A 398 4.32 4.10 -35.95
C GLY A 398 5.11 3.13 -35.08
N ILE A 399 4.40 2.23 -34.39
CA ILE A 399 4.95 1.15 -33.57
C ILE A 399 4.08 -0.11 -33.77
N ASP A 400 4.52 -0.97 -34.66
CA ASP A 400 3.83 -2.19 -35.09
C ASP A 400 4.56 -3.47 -34.62
N THR A 401 5.89 -3.41 -34.43
CA THR A 401 6.72 -4.53 -33.94
C THR A 401 7.21 -4.34 -32.50
N ILE A 402 7.61 -5.44 -31.87
CA ILE A 402 8.20 -5.43 -30.52
C ILE A 402 9.52 -4.65 -30.48
N GLY A 403 10.35 -4.75 -31.52
CA GLY A 403 11.60 -3.97 -31.62
C GLY A 403 11.35 -2.47 -31.61
N GLN A 404 10.40 -1.98 -32.42
CA GLN A 404 10.02 -0.56 -32.46
C GLN A 404 9.47 -0.06 -31.10
N PHE A 405 8.82 -0.93 -30.34
CA PHE A 405 8.32 -0.63 -28.99
C PHE A 405 9.42 -0.60 -27.94
N LEU A 406 10.40 -1.51 -28.02
CA LEU A 406 11.56 -1.55 -27.12
C LEU A 406 12.52 -0.38 -27.37
N ASP A 407 12.65 0.07 -28.62
CA ASP A 407 13.61 1.13 -28.99
C ASP A 407 13.09 2.56 -28.76
N ARG A 408 11.81 2.74 -28.38
CA ARG A 408 11.24 4.08 -28.13
C ARG A 408 11.13 4.39 -26.63
N PRO A 409 11.52 5.60 -26.17
CA PRO A 409 11.35 6.00 -24.78
C PRO A 409 9.88 6.03 -24.31
N ALA A 410 9.65 5.59 -23.07
CA ALA A 410 8.32 5.48 -22.45
C ALA A 410 7.63 6.84 -22.24
N ASP A 411 8.39 7.89 -21.94
CA ASP A 411 7.90 9.26 -21.80
C ASP A 411 7.35 9.80 -23.13
N GLN A 412 8.07 9.56 -24.23
CA GLN A 412 7.66 9.94 -25.59
C GLN A 412 6.42 9.15 -26.03
N MET A 413 6.37 7.84 -25.78
CA MET A 413 5.18 7.03 -26.07
C MET A 413 3.97 7.51 -25.26
N ARG A 414 4.13 7.84 -23.98
CA ARG A 414 3.06 8.40 -23.13
C ARG A 414 2.48 9.70 -23.71
N LEU A 415 3.34 10.58 -24.25
CA LEU A 415 2.90 11.82 -24.90
C LEU A 415 2.19 11.55 -26.24
N GLN A 416 2.63 10.56 -27.02
CA GLN A 416 2.07 10.24 -28.34
C GLN A 416 0.74 9.45 -28.28
N LEU A 417 0.50 8.66 -27.22
CA LEU A 417 -0.69 7.79 -27.11
C LEU A 417 -1.97 8.50 -26.65
N ASP A 418 -1.84 9.67 -26.02
CA ASP A 418 -2.91 10.50 -25.43
C ASP A 418 -3.98 9.68 -24.66
N THR A 419 -3.53 8.90 -23.67
CA THR A 419 -4.42 8.14 -22.77
C THR A 419 -3.95 8.20 -21.33
N SER A 420 -4.78 8.76 -20.45
CA SER A 420 -4.50 8.91 -19.02
C SER A 420 -4.22 7.61 -18.24
N TRP A 421 -4.67 6.46 -18.74
CA TRP A 421 -4.48 5.15 -18.10
C TRP A 421 -3.18 4.43 -18.53
N ILE A 422 -2.51 4.86 -19.60
CA ILE A 422 -1.20 4.34 -19.99
C ILE A 422 -0.13 5.28 -19.42
N THR A 423 0.41 4.93 -18.25
CA THR A 423 1.48 5.70 -17.62
C THR A 423 2.85 5.32 -18.20
N GLU A 424 3.83 6.20 -18.00
CA GLU A 424 5.24 5.94 -18.30
C GLU A 424 5.75 4.69 -17.57
N SER A 425 5.39 4.52 -16.29
CA SER A 425 5.74 3.34 -15.51
C SER A 425 5.15 2.04 -16.05
N LEU A 426 3.92 2.08 -16.60
CA LEU A 426 3.27 0.92 -17.21
C LEU A 426 3.88 0.57 -18.56
N LEU A 427 4.33 1.58 -19.32
CA LEU A 427 5.07 1.40 -20.57
C LEU A 427 6.43 0.74 -20.30
N THR A 428 7.20 1.21 -19.31
CA THR A 428 8.45 0.57 -18.89
C THR A 428 8.21 -0.87 -18.43
N GLU A 429 7.15 -1.14 -17.68
CA GLU A 429 6.80 -2.51 -17.25
C GLU A 429 6.51 -3.44 -18.44
N TRP A 430 5.79 -2.96 -19.46
CA TRP A 430 5.55 -3.71 -20.68
C TRP A 430 6.82 -3.89 -21.53
N GLN A 431 7.74 -2.91 -21.52
CA GLN A 431 9.06 -3.03 -22.16
C GLN A 431 9.94 -4.08 -21.47
N ASP A 432 10.01 -4.10 -20.13
CA ASP A 432 10.70 -5.15 -19.35
C ASP A 432 10.14 -6.55 -19.72
N GLN A 433 8.81 -6.67 -19.75
CA GLN A 433 8.13 -7.93 -20.09
C GLN A 433 8.40 -8.38 -21.53
N ALA A 434 8.40 -7.46 -22.49
CA ALA A 434 8.68 -7.73 -23.89
C ALA A 434 10.16 -8.11 -24.12
N GLN A 435 11.10 -7.40 -23.47
CA GLN A 435 12.53 -7.69 -23.55
C GLN A 435 12.84 -9.09 -22.99
N LEU A 436 12.21 -9.49 -21.87
CA LEU A 436 12.39 -10.82 -21.28
C LEU A 436 11.95 -11.96 -22.22
N VAL A 437 10.84 -11.84 -22.94
CA VAL A 437 10.40 -12.91 -23.87
C VAL A 437 11.22 -12.95 -25.16
N CYS A 438 11.78 -11.82 -25.60
CA CYS A 438 12.72 -11.76 -26.72
C CYS A 438 14.12 -12.27 -26.36
N ASP A 439 14.60 -12.03 -25.14
CA ASP A 439 15.87 -12.59 -24.66
C ASP A 439 15.79 -14.10 -24.42
N LEU A 440 14.64 -14.60 -23.95
CA LEU A 440 14.46 -15.95 -23.43
C LEU A 440 13.20 -16.62 -24.00
N PRO A 441 13.26 -17.26 -25.19
CA PRO A 441 12.11 -17.89 -25.85
C PRO A 441 11.34 -18.96 -25.04
N LEU A 442 11.90 -19.47 -23.95
CA LEU A 442 11.24 -20.39 -23.00
C LEU A 442 10.32 -19.68 -21.99
N LEU A 443 10.37 -18.34 -21.93
CA LEU A 443 9.44 -17.49 -21.19
C LEU A 443 8.22 -17.15 -22.06
N CYS A 444 7.11 -17.85 -21.86
CA CYS A 444 5.82 -17.39 -22.36
C CYS A 444 5.29 -16.23 -21.49
N GLY A 445 4.45 -15.36 -22.07
CA GLY A 445 4.19 -14.01 -21.52
C GLY A 445 3.73 -13.93 -20.05
N TYR A 446 2.98 -14.91 -19.52
CA TYR A 446 2.59 -14.89 -18.10
C TYR A 446 3.79 -15.08 -17.16
N LYS A 447 4.83 -15.82 -17.58
CA LYS A 447 6.08 -15.97 -16.82
C LYS A 447 6.83 -14.63 -16.75
N ALA A 448 6.92 -13.92 -17.88
CA ALA A 448 7.52 -12.58 -17.93
C ALA A 448 6.76 -11.56 -17.06
N GLN A 449 5.42 -11.61 -17.08
CA GLN A 449 4.58 -10.82 -16.17
C GLN A 449 4.87 -11.13 -14.69
N LEU A 450 4.93 -12.42 -14.30
CA LEU A 450 5.26 -12.82 -12.93
C LEU A 450 6.70 -12.41 -12.53
N LEU A 451 7.66 -12.48 -13.45
CA LEU A 451 9.05 -12.07 -13.22
C LEU A 451 9.16 -10.57 -12.96
N VAL A 452 8.56 -9.74 -13.82
CA VAL A 452 8.62 -8.27 -13.69
C VAL A 452 7.85 -7.78 -12.45
N ALA A 453 6.70 -8.40 -12.13
CA ALA A 453 5.99 -8.15 -10.89
C ALA A 453 6.79 -8.60 -9.64
N ALA A 454 7.65 -9.61 -9.77
CA ALA A 454 8.61 -10.06 -8.74
C ALA A 454 9.95 -9.27 -8.77
N ASP A 455 9.94 -8.08 -9.40
CA ASP A 455 11.09 -7.18 -9.61
C ASP A 455 12.31 -7.86 -10.24
N CYS A 456 12.08 -8.81 -11.15
CA CYS A 456 13.08 -9.44 -12.01
C CYS A 456 12.83 -8.99 -13.46
N ARG A 457 13.56 -7.95 -13.89
CA ARG A 457 13.22 -7.15 -15.10
C ARG A 457 14.07 -7.44 -16.32
N ALA A 458 15.22 -8.10 -16.15
CA ALA A 458 16.17 -8.38 -17.23
C ALA A 458 16.66 -9.83 -17.20
N SER A 459 16.98 -10.38 -18.37
CA SER A 459 17.56 -11.71 -18.53
C SER A 459 18.84 -11.91 -17.69
N ALA A 460 19.72 -10.92 -17.64
CA ALA A 460 20.91 -10.93 -16.80
C ALA A 460 20.60 -10.94 -15.27
N GLN A 461 19.49 -10.32 -14.85
CA GLN A 461 19.04 -10.35 -13.46
C GLN A 461 18.42 -11.72 -13.12
N LEU A 462 17.76 -12.37 -14.07
CA LEU A 462 17.24 -13.73 -13.92
C LEU A 462 18.37 -14.74 -13.81
N ALA A 463 19.36 -14.68 -14.69
CA ALA A 463 20.53 -15.57 -14.68
C ALA A 463 21.33 -15.50 -13.37
N SER A 464 21.42 -14.31 -12.76
CA SER A 464 22.09 -14.08 -11.47
C SER A 464 21.19 -14.22 -10.23
N SER A 465 19.89 -14.53 -10.40
CA SER A 465 18.96 -14.68 -9.28
C SER A 465 19.18 -15.98 -8.51
N GLN A 466 19.11 -15.90 -7.18
CA GLN A 466 19.03 -17.09 -6.33
C GLN A 466 17.63 -17.71 -6.43
N LEU A 467 17.58 -19.03 -6.59
CA LEU A 467 16.35 -19.78 -6.86
C LEU A 467 15.27 -19.57 -5.79
N GLU A 468 15.62 -19.72 -4.51
CA GLU A 468 14.67 -19.53 -3.41
C GLU A 468 14.17 -18.09 -3.33
N ASP A 469 15.08 -17.12 -3.47
CA ASP A 469 14.74 -15.71 -3.41
C ASP A 469 13.76 -15.30 -4.52
N LEU A 470 13.92 -15.87 -5.71
CA LEU A 470 13.03 -15.62 -6.84
C LEU A 470 11.70 -16.37 -6.70
N HIS A 471 11.72 -17.63 -6.27
CA HIS A 471 10.52 -18.43 -6.00
C HIS A 471 9.64 -17.80 -4.91
N ILE A 472 10.25 -17.22 -3.87
CA ILE A 472 9.55 -16.44 -2.84
C ILE A 472 8.84 -15.23 -3.45
N ARG A 473 9.54 -14.35 -4.17
CA ARG A 473 8.93 -13.13 -4.73
C ARG A 473 7.83 -13.45 -5.75
N ILE A 474 8.03 -14.47 -6.58
CA ILE A 474 7.01 -14.95 -7.53
C ILE A 474 5.80 -15.53 -6.76
N ARG A 475 6.01 -16.24 -5.65
CA ARG A 475 4.90 -16.67 -4.77
C ARG A 475 4.16 -15.49 -4.15
N GLU A 476 4.85 -14.47 -3.65
CA GLU A 476 4.22 -13.26 -3.09
C GLU A 476 3.33 -12.58 -4.14
N VAL A 477 3.84 -12.39 -5.37
CA VAL A 477 3.06 -11.92 -6.52
C VAL A 477 1.83 -12.81 -6.74
N CYS A 478 1.99 -14.13 -6.80
CA CYS A 478 0.89 -15.07 -7.09
C CYS A 478 -0.27 -15.01 -6.08
N HIS A 479 -0.07 -14.52 -4.86
CA HIS A 479 -1.14 -14.33 -3.87
C HIS A 479 -1.77 -12.92 -3.92
N SER A 480 -1.19 -11.98 -4.68
CA SER A 480 -1.79 -10.66 -4.90
C SER A 480 -2.93 -10.72 -5.92
N ILE A 481 -3.78 -9.67 -5.91
CA ILE A 481 -4.89 -9.52 -6.88
C ILE A 481 -4.35 -9.51 -8.32
N ASP A 482 -3.19 -8.91 -8.55
CA ASP A 482 -2.57 -8.83 -9.88
C ASP A 482 -1.88 -10.12 -10.29
N GLY A 483 -1.25 -10.87 -9.37
CA GLY A 483 -0.78 -12.23 -9.66
C GLY A 483 -1.93 -13.18 -10.02
N GLN A 484 -3.08 -13.07 -9.36
CA GLN A 484 -4.27 -13.84 -9.73
C GLN A 484 -4.81 -13.44 -11.13
N ARG A 485 -4.76 -12.15 -11.49
CA ARG A 485 -5.08 -11.66 -12.85
C ARG A 485 -4.09 -12.18 -13.92
N ILE A 486 -2.81 -12.29 -13.59
CA ILE A 486 -1.76 -12.86 -14.46
C ILE A 486 -1.95 -14.37 -14.63
N LEU A 487 -2.16 -15.10 -13.53
CA LEU A 487 -2.34 -16.56 -13.53
C LEU A 487 -3.62 -17.01 -14.25
N ARG A 488 -4.72 -16.25 -14.17
CA ARG A 488 -6.02 -16.61 -14.78
C ARG A 488 -6.47 -18.03 -14.39
N SER A 489 -6.41 -18.31 -13.09
CA SER A 489 -6.68 -19.63 -12.48
C SER A 489 -5.70 -20.76 -12.85
N ALA A 490 -4.58 -20.47 -13.52
CA ALA A 490 -3.45 -21.40 -13.57
C ALA A 490 -2.82 -21.60 -12.18
N LYS A 491 -2.16 -22.74 -11.98
CA LYS A 491 -1.38 -22.98 -10.76
C LYS A 491 -0.16 -22.03 -10.72
N PRO A 492 0.21 -21.49 -9.55
CA PRO A 492 1.49 -20.80 -9.38
C PRO A 492 2.66 -21.68 -9.85
N PRO A 493 3.72 -21.10 -10.46
CA PRO A 493 4.90 -21.86 -10.87
C PRO A 493 5.61 -22.45 -9.66
N THR A 494 6.12 -23.68 -9.83
CA THR A 494 6.85 -24.39 -8.79
C THR A 494 8.32 -23.98 -8.76
N LYS A 495 9.04 -24.34 -7.69
CA LYS A 495 10.49 -24.16 -7.61
C LYS A 495 11.25 -24.81 -8.79
N PRO A 496 10.96 -26.06 -9.22
CA PRO A 496 11.51 -26.63 -10.46
C PRO A 496 11.22 -25.82 -11.73
N ASP A 497 10.01 -25.25 -11.88
CA ASP A 497 9.71 -24.37 -13.03
C ASP A 497 10.68 -23.18 -13.03
N ILE A 498 10.82 -22.50 -11.89
CA ILE A 498 11.62 -21.27 -11.77
C ILE A 498 13.13 -21.55 -11.92
N ALA A 499 13.60 -22.72 -11.47
CA ALA A 499 14.97 -23.18 -11.74
C ALA A 499 15.24 -23.23 -13.25
N SER A 500 14.37 -23.88 -14.03
CA SER A 500 14.52 -23.96 -15.48
C SER A 500 14.53 -22.59 -16.20
N TRP A 501 13.98 -21.54 -15.58
CA TRP A 501 14.00 -20.17 -16.13
C TRP A 501 15.33 -19.46 -15.82
N ILE A 502 15.92 -19.73 -14.66
CA ILE A 502 17.27 -19.27 -14.29
C ILE A 502 18.31 -19.96 -15.17
N ASP A 503 18.24 -21.30 -15.30
CA ASP A 503 19.16 -22.11 -16.11
C ASP A 503 19.14 -21.65 -17.58
N ALA A 504 17.95 -21.44 -18.15
CA ALA A 504 17.78 -20.89 -19.50
C ALA A 504 18.41 -19.50 -19.66
N ALA A 505 18.31 -18.64 -18.64
CA ALA A 505 18.92 -17.32 -18.65
C ALA A 505 20.44 -17.37 -18.55
N GLN A 506 21.00 -18.29 -17.75
CA GLN A 506 22.45 -18.52 -17.66
C GLN A 506 23.01 -19.01 -18.99
N HIS A 507 22.38 -20.01 -19.62
CA HIS A 507 22.79 -20.49 -20.95
C HIS A 507 22.72 -19.39 -22.02
N ALA A 508 21.67 -18.56 -22.00
CA ALA A 508 21.53 -17.41 -22.90
C ALA A 508 22.63 -16.34 -22.69
N GLN A 509 23.14 -16.17 -21.47
CA GLN A 509 24.31 -15.32 -21.22
C GLN A 509 25.60 -15.95 -21.72
N SER A 510 25.87 -17.23 -21.41
CA SER A 510 27.10 -17.91 -21.83
C SER A 510 27.27 -17.91 -23.36
N GLY A 511 26.18 -18.08 -24.11
CA GLY A 511 26.18 -17.98 -25.57
C GLY A 511 26.49 -16.58 -26.11
N ARG A 512 26.18 -15.51 -25.35
CA ARG A 512 26.51 -14.10 -25.71
C ARG A 512 27.93 -13.69 -25.30
N THR A 513 28.65 -14.50 -24.53
CA THR A 513 30.06 -14.29 -24.16
C THR A 513 31.04 -15.14 -24.97
N ALA A 514 30.53 -15.98 -25.89
CA ALA A 514 31.32 -16.88 -26.74
C ALA A 514 31.19 -16.53 -28.25
N ALA A 515 30.63 -15.36 -28.56
CA ALA A 515 30.40 -14.79 -29.88
C ALA A 515 30.76 -13.30 -29.86
#